data_AF-A0A7G6E4P6-F1
#
_entry.id   AF-A0A7G6E4P6-F1
#
_cell.length_a   1.000
_cell.length_b   1.000
_cell.length_c   1.000
_cell.angle_alpha   90.00
_cell.angle_beta   90.00
_cell.angle_gamma   90.00
#
_symmetry.space_group_name_H-M   'P 1'
#
loop_
_entity.id
_entity.type
_entity.pdbx_description
1 polymer ?
#
loop_
_entity_poly.entity_id
_entity_poly.type
_entity_poly.pdbx_seq_one_letter_code
_entity_poly.pdbx_strand_id
1 'polypeptide(L)'
;MPTWLPSALIGLAFGLLVSAFNHFLLMQGMRQAQNLPEHKAKNLITLRYGIRYVLNIAALFLVHKNMPMLVATALGLTVSKNILFLKHLFANLGRKGVS
;
A
#
# COMPACT_ATOMS: atom_id res chain seq x y z
N MET A 1 13.34 27.76 4.64
CA MET A 1 12.31 26.74 4.35
C MET A 1 11.68 26.30 5.67
N PRO A 2 10.38 25.96 5.72
CA PRO A 2 9.75 25.49 6.95
C PRO A 2 10.48 24.24 7.45
N THR A 3 10.83 24.19 8.73
CA THR A 3 11.62 23.11 9.34
C THR A 3 10.93 21.73 9.29
N TRP A 4 9.61 21.71 9.11
CA TRP A 4 8.78 20.50 9.01
C TRP A 4 8.69 19.90 7.61
N LEU A 5 9.03 20.66 6.56
CA LEU A 5 8.94 20.23 5.16
C LEU A 5 9.86 19.04 4.83
N PRO A 6 11.17 19.04 5.19
CA PRO A 6 12.03 17.89 4.91
C PRO A 6 11.60 16.63 5.67
N SER A 7 11.16 16.75 6.92
CA SER A 7 10.65 15.61 7.71
C SER A 7 9.38 15.00 7.10
N ALA A 8 8.47 15.84 6.60
CA ALA A 8 7.28 15.38 5.90
C ALA A 8 7.64 14.67 4.59
N LEU A 9 8.57 15.21 3.78
CA LEU A 9 8.99 14.56 2.54
C LEU A 9 9.63 13.19 2.77
N ILE A 10 10.49 13.06 3.80
CA ILE A 10 11.07 11.77 4.17
C ILE A 10 9.98 10.81 4.64
N GLY A 11 9.03 11.27 5.47
CA GLY A 11 7.89 10.47 5.91
C GLY A 11 7.04 9.97 4.75
N LEU A 12 6.78 10.83 3.77
CA LEU A 12 6.02 10.50 2.55
C LEU A 12 6.76 9.48 1.70
N ALA A 13 8.04 9.71 1.43
CA ALA A 13 8.89 8.79 0.67
C ALA A 13 8.98 7.41 1.35
N PHE A 14 9.14 7.39 2.68
CA PHE A 14 9.16 6.16 3.47
C PHE A 14 7.82 5.42 3.42
N GLY A 15 6.71 6.13 3.60
CA GLY A 15 5.37 5.55 3.48
C GLY A 15 5.09 4.97 2.09
N LEU A 16 5.50 5.68 1.03
CA LEU A 16 5.40 5.20 -0.34
C LEU A 16 6.27 3.95 -0.58
N LEU A 17 7.51 3.94 -0.10
CA LEU A 17 8.41 2.79 -0.23
C LEU A 17 7.84 1.54 0.45
N VAL A 18 7.39 1.66 1.70
CA VAL A 18 6.78 0.55 2.45
C VAL A 18 5.51 0.06 1.74
N SER A 19 4.70 0.98 1.22
CA SER A 19 3.46 0.64 0.52
C SER A 19 3.72 -0.05 -0.82
N ALA A 20 4.68 0.46 -1.61
CA ALA A 20 5.09 -0.12 -2.88
C ALA A 20 5.71 -1.51 -2.70
N PHE A 21 6.59 -1.67 -1.71
CA PHE A 21 7.21 -2.95 -1.38
C PHE A 21 6.15 -3.98 -0.96
N ASN A 22 5.21 -3.59 -0.10
CA ASN A 22 4.08 -4.43 0.28
C ASN A 22 3.22 -4.85 -0.92
N HIS A 23 2.95 -3.90 -1.83
CA HIS A 23 2.17 -4.20 -3.02
C HIS A 23 2.89 -5.17 -3.96
N PHE A 24 4.20 -5.00 -4.12
CA PHE A 24 5.04 -5.91 -4.90
C PHE A 24 5.04 -7.33 -4.32
N LEU A 25 5.22 -7.46 -3.00
CA LEU A 25 5.13 -8.74 -2.30
C LEU A 25 3.74 -9.38 -2.46
N LEU A 26 2.67 -8.60 -2.36
CA LEU A 26 1.32 -9.11 -2.59
C LEU A 26 1.16 -9.64 -4.02
N MET A 27 1.61 -8.88 -5.02
CA MET A 27 1.49 -9.23 -6.43
C MET A 27 2.28 -10.49 -6.79
N GLN A 28 3.51 -10.61 -6.26
CA GLN A 28 4.31 -11.83 -6.40
C GLN A 28 3.61 -13.04 -5.75
N GLY A 29 2.92 -12.83 -4.63
CA GLY A 29 2.17 -13.86 -3.93
C GLY A 29 0.92 -14.30 -4.66
N MET A 30 0.21 -13.36 -5.28
CA MET A 30 -0.93 -13.67 -6.13
C MET A 30 -0.51 -14.49 -7.35
N ARG A 31 0.62 -14.18 -7.98
CA ARG A 31 1.17 -14.98 -9.10
C ARG A 31 1.51 -16.41 -8.68
N GLN A 32 2.08 -16.59 -7.48
CA GLN A 32 2.33 -17.94 -6.93
C GLN A 32 1.04 -18.66 -6.56
N ALA A 33 0.04 -17.93 -6.04
CA ALA A 33 -1.25 -18.47 -5.64
C ALA A 33 -2.09 -18.97 -6.83
N GLN A 34 -1.92 -18.43 -8.04
CA GLN A 34 -2.60 -18.91 -9.25
C GLN A 34 -2.26 -20.37 -9.60
N ASN A 35 -1.09 -20.85 -9.20
CA ASN A 35 -0.65 -22.23 -9.44
C ASN A 35 -0.95 -23.17 -8.27
N LEU A 36 -1.64 -22.70 -7.22
CA LEU A 36 -1.97 -23.47 -6.02
C LEU A 36 -3.47 -23.77 -5.97
N PRO A 37 -3.87 -24.89 -5.34
CA PRO A 37 -5.27 -25.19 -5.09
C PRO A 37 -5.92 -24.08 -4.25
N GLU A 38 -7.19 -23.76 -4.52
CA GLU A 38 -7.90 -22.59 -3.98
C GLU A 38 -7.75 -22.41 -2.46
N HIS A 39 -7.79 -23.49 -1.68
CA HIS A 39 -7.66 -23.40 -0.23
C HIS A 39 -6.28 -22.86 0.21
N LYS A 40 -5.20 -23.26 -0.47
CA LYS A 40 -3.83 -22.79 -0.19
C LYS A 40 -3.64 -21.38 -0.72
N ALA A 41 -4.22 -21.08 -1.88
CA ALA A 41 -4.19 -19.75 -2.48
C ALA A 41 -4.85 -18.69 -1.58
N LYS A 42 -6.06 -18.97 -1.06
CA LYS A 42 -6.77 -18.08 -0.13
C LYS A 42 -5.98 -17.82 1.15
N ASN A 43 -5.39 -18.87 1.73
CA ASN A 43 -4.63 -18.73 2.98
C ASN A 43 -3.35 -17.91 2.76
N LEU A 44 -2.64 -18.14 1.64
CA LEU A 44 -1.45 -17.37 1.27
C LEU A 44 -1.75 -15.88 1.05
N ILE A 45 -2.84 -15.57 0.35
CA ILE A 45 -3.28 -14.19 0.11
C ILE A 45 -3.65 -13.52 1.44
N THR A 46 -4.40 -14.21 2.30
CA THR A 46 -4.80 -13.71 3.62
C THR A 46 -3.59 -13.41 4.49
N LEU A 47 -2.61 -14.33 4.54
CA LEU A 47 -1.37 -14.15 5.28
C LEU A 47 -0.58 -12.93 4.77
N ARG A 48 -0.44 -12.76 3.45
CA ARG A 48 0.26 -11.60 2.87
C ARG A 48 -0.47 -10.28 3.15
N TYR A 49 -1.81 -10.28 3.16
CA TYR A 49 -2.59 -9.12 3.60
C TYR A 49 -2.37 -8.82 5.10
N GLY A 50 -2.28 -9.85 5.94
CA GLY A 50 -1.91 -9.70 7.35
C GLY A 50 -0.54 -9.06 7.54
N ILE A 51 0.47 -9.57 6.84
CA ILE A 51 1.84 -9.01 6.85
C ILE A 51 1.83 -7.54 6.42
N ARG A 52 1.05 -7.18 5.40
CA ARG A 52 0.90 -5.78 4.97
C ARG A 52 0.35 -4.88 6.09
N TYR A 53 -0.64 -5.33 6.85
CA TYR A 53 -1.16 -4.55 7.99
C TYR A 53 -0.12 -4.41 9.10
N VAL A 54 0.61 -5.49 9.42
CA VAL A 54 1.70 -5.44 10.41
C VAL A 54 2.78 -4.45 9.99
N LEU A 55 3.20 -4.47 8.71
CA LEU A 55 4.20 -3.55 8.18
C LEU A 55 3.72 -2.10 8.19
N ASN A 56 2.44 -1.85 7.89
CA ASN A 56 1.86 -0.50 7.99
C ASN A 56 1.89 0.02 9.44
N ILE A 57 1.49 -0.82 10.41
CA ILE A 57 1.53 -0.45 11.83
C ILE A 57 2.98 -0.24 12.29
N ALA A 58 3.90 -1.12 11.90
CA ALA A 58 5.33 -0.98 12.22
C ALA A 58 5.91 0.31 11.62
N ALA A 59 5.56 0.65 10.38
CA ALA A 59 6.01 1.89 9.74
C ALA A 59 5.51 3.13 10.48
N LEU A 60 4.22 3.16 10.87
CA LEU A 60 3.65 4.24 11.67
C LEU A 60 4.29 4.33 13.05
N PHE A 61 4.57 3.18 13.68
CA PHE A 61 5.25 3.12 14.97
C PHE A 61 6.69 3.61 14.87
N LEU A 62 7.39 3.39 13.75
CA LEU A 62 8.76 3.87 13.56
C LEU A 62 8.83 5.41 13.53
N VAL A 63 7.84 6.06 12.93
CA VAL A 63 7.80 7.51 12.72
C VAL A 63 7.00 8.28 13.79
N HIS A 64 6.48 7.61 14.82
CA HIS A 64 5.58 8.19 15.83
C HIS A 64 6.13 9.40 16.58
N LYS A 65 7.46 9.52 16.67
CA LYS A 65 8.12 10.63 17.37
C LYS A 65 8.00 11.97 16.64
N ASN A 66 7.74 11.97 15.32
CA ASN A 66 7.66 13.18 14.51
C ASN A 66 6.28 13.30 13.85
N MET A 67 5.41 14.17 14.39
CA MET A 67 4.04 14.37 13.88
C MET A 67 3.96 14.65 12.36
N PRO A 68 4.77 15.56 11.77
CA PRO A 68 4.72 15.80 10.32
C PRO A 68 5.11 14.57 9.50
N MET A 69 6.08 13.79 10.01
CA MET A 69 6.55 12.57 9.37
C MET A 69 5.49 11.47 9.43
N LEU A 70 4.81 11.33 10.57
CA LEU A 70 3.73 10.35 10.78
C LEU A 70 2.55 10.60 9.84
N VAL A 71 2.09 11.85 9.73
CA VAL A 71 0.99 12.20 8.81
C VAL A 71 1.41 11.92 7.37
N ALA A 72 2.61 12.32 6.99
CA ALA A 72 3.13 12.09 5.65
C ALA A 72 3.31 10.59 5.31
N THR A 73 3.79 9.79 6.27
CA THR A 73 3.87 8.33 6.13
C THR A 73 2.49 7.71 6.00
N ALA A 74 1.50 8.11 6.81
CA ALA A 74 0.13 7.63 6.70
C ALA A 74 -0.49 7.93 5.33
N LEU A 75 -0.24 9.12 4.79
CA LEU A 75 -0.64 9.50 3.44
C LEU A 75 0.04 8.58 2.40
N GLY A 76 1.36 8.42 2.46
CA GLY A 76 2.12 7.55 1.55
C GLY A 76 1.66 6.08 1.59
N LEU A 77 1.34 5.55 2.78
CA LEU A 77 0.79 4.20 2.94
C LEU A 77 -0.58 4.04 2.27
N THR A 78 -1.39 5.10 2.25
CA THR A 78 -2.74 5.11 1.68
C THR A 78 -2.74 5.22 0.15
N VAL A 79 -1.70 5.83 -0.45
CA VAL A 79 -1.59 6.04 -1.91
C VAL A 79 -1.76 4.75 -2.71
N SER A 80 -1.18 3.61 -2.30
CA SER A 80 -1.33 2.36 -3.06
C SER A 80 -2.78 1.86 -3.11
N LYS A 81 -3.57 2.13 -2.07
CA LYS A 81 -5.00 1.78 -2.05
C LYS A 81 -5.78 2.70 -3.00
N ASN A 82 -5.44 3.99 -3.01
CA ASN A 82 -6.02 4.96 -3.93
C ASN A 82 -5.65 4.70 -5.39
N ILE A 83 -4.41 4.32 -5.70
CA ILE A 83 -3.99 4.00 -7.08
C ILE A 83 -4.77 2.81 -7.64
N LEU A 84 -4.92 1.73 -6.86
CA LEU A 84 -5.74 0.57 -7.26
C LEU A 84 -7.20 0.96 -7.45
N PHE A 85 -7.74 1.77 -6.54
CA PHE A 85 -9.11 2.26 -6.60
C PHE A 85 -9.34 3.13 -7.85
N LEU A 86 -8.49 4.13 -8.09
CA LEU A 86 -8.51 4.97 -9.29
C LEU A 86 -8.39 4.14 -10.56
N LYS A 87 -7.48 3.17 -10.61
CA LYS A 87 -7.34 2.26 -11.75
C LYS A 87 -8.62 1.46 -12.01
N HIS A 88 -9.27 0.95 -10.97
CA HIS A 88 -10.56 0.27 -11.09
C HIS A 88 -11.69 1.22 -11.52
N LEU A 89 -11.70 2.44 -10.99
CA LEU A 89 -12.73 3.45 -11.28
C LEU A 89 -12.63 3.92 -12.75
N PHE A 90 -11.42 4.20 -13.23
CA PHE A 90 -11.17 4.51 -14.64
C PHE A 90 -11.45 3.32 -15.58
N ALA A 91 -11.10 2.10 -15.19
CA ALA A 91 -11.42 0.90 -15.98
C ALA A 91 -12.93 0.67 -16.12
N ASN A 92 -13.71 0.96 -15.06
CA ASN A 92 -15.17 0.87 -15.10
C ASN A 92 -15.83 2.04 -15.85
N LEU A 93 -15.26 3.25 -15.79
CA LEU A 93 -15.71 4.39 -16.58
C LEU A 93 -15.51 4.15 -18.09
N GLY A 94 -14.38 3.55 -18.49
CA GLY A 94 -14.12 3.19 -19.89
C GLY A 94 -15.09 2.15 -20.45
N ARG A 95 -15.65 1.27 -19.61
CA ARG A 95 -16.68 0.30 -20.03
C ARG A 95 -18.09 0.90 -20.16
N LYS A 96 -18.36 2.03 -19.50
CA LYS A 96 -19.69 2.67 -19.54
C LYS A 96 -19.92 3.56 -20.76
N GLY A 97 -18.89 3.81 -21.57
CA GLY A 97 -18.98 4.59 -22.82
C GLY A 97 -19.12 3.78 -24.10
N VAL A 98 -19.24 2.45 -24.01
CA VAL A 98 -19.37 1.52 -25.15
C VAL A 98 -20.61 0.64 -24.97
N SER A 99 -21.72 1.23 -24.54
CA SER A 99 -23.02 0.56 -24.52
C SER A 99 -24.12 1.47 -25.02
#